data_AF-A0A6M0SE11-F1
#
_entry.id   AF-A0A6M0SE11-F1
#
_cell.length_a   1.000
_cell.length_b   1.000
_cell.length_c   1.000
_cell.angle_alpha   90.00
_cell.angle_beta   90.00
_cell.angle_gamma   90.00
#
_symmetry.space_group_name_H-M   'P 1'
#
loop_
_entity.id
_entity.type
_entity.pdbx_description
1 polymer ?
#
loop_
_entity_poly.entity_id
_entity_poly.type
_entity_poly.pdbx_seq_one_letter_code
_entity_poly.pdbx_strand_id
1 'polypeptide(L)'
;MHTLPSARLVFVDNLRVFLTMLVLAHHAAQPYGPTGGAWPIVNSEHAAILGSFFAINAAFFMGLFFFIAGYLTPIAYERKGARRFLLTRFQRLGIPLIFFSLVVFPPVLHHLTAPSDSFLTFIRQTYIHPLKIEVAHLWFLLHLLVYALGYILWQQVMRRRATASEAMGAPWPVPSHQTILAYLLSLTMVTAIVRIDYPIDRWVQLCGFLPTEIAHFPQYVSLFVLGVVAYRYNWLKQMPRRQGFIWLAIGLGAVLLRYGYSISRNGLMLPALIAGGGLDWRSVVWSAWEATICVGLCIGLLVLFREKINSQNKFLQMLADNAYAVYLIHLLLIIYLQVAMVALPIGPLAKFGLVTLIGIPLCFFVSATLRRFSFARLVFP
;
A
#
# COMPACT_ATOMS: atom_id res chain seq x y z
N MET A 1 31.74 -9.38 15.45
CA MET A 1 31.01 -8.13 15.12
C MET A 1 29.95 -7.89 16.19
N HIS A 2 30.16 -6.91 17.07
CA HIS A 2 29.12 -6.46 18.00
C HIS A 2 27.95 -5.91 17.19
N THR A 3 26.83 -6.62 17.16
CA THR A 3 25.59 -6.11 16.56
C THR A 3 25.06 -5.01 17.46
N LEU A 4 25.40 -3.75 17.16
CA LEU A 4 24.70 -2.61 17.74
C LEU A 4 23.19 -2.82 17.50
N PRO A 5 22.33 -2.62 18.51
CA PRO A 5 20.89 -2.66 18.30
C PRO A 5 20.56 -1.72 17.16
N SER A 6 19.96 -2.22 16.08
CA SER A 6 19.44 -1.37 15.01
C SER A 6 18.44 -0.41 15.65
N ALA A 7 18.86 0.85 15.83
CA ALA A 7 18.03 1.88 16.43
C ALA A 7 16.72 1.98 15.63
N ARG A 8 15.59 1.81 16.32
CA ARG A 8 14.25 1.90 15.74
C ARG A 8 14.12 3.22 15.00
N LEU A 9 13.81 3.19 13.70
CA LEU A 9 13.61 4.41 12.91
C LEU A 9 12.23 4.99 13.23
N VAL A 10 12.17 5.86 14.24
CA VAL A 10 10.92 6.45 14.77
C VAL A 10 10.11 7.13 13.66
N PHE A 11 10.77 7.89 12.78
CA PHE A 11 10.10 8.53 11.65
C PHE A 11 9.44 7.54 10.67
N VAL A 12 9.99 6.33 10.49
CA VAL A 12 9.38 5.30 9.63
C VAL A 12 8.09 4.78 10.25
N ASP A 13 8.05 4.61 11.57
CA ASP A 13 6.84 4.20 12.27
C ASP A 13 5.76 5.28 12.22
N ASN A 14 6.13 6.54 12.42
CA ASN A 14 5.21 7.67 12.26
C ASN A 14 4.66 7.76 10.82
N LEU A 15 5.52 7.54 9.82
CA LEU A 15 5.10 7.51 8.42
C LEU A 15 4.14 6.35 8.16
N ARG A 16 4.37 5.16 8.73
CA ARG A 16 3.45 4.02 8.62
C ARG A 16 2.09 4.31 9.26
N VAL A 17 2.03 5.04 10.37
CA VAL A 17 0.76 5.48 10.97
C VAL A 17 0.00 6.38 9.99
N PHE A 18 0.66 7.39 9.43
CA PHE A 18 0.07 8.29 8.44
C PHE A 18 -0.46 7.52 7.23
N LEU A 19 0.36 6.64 6.65
CA LEU A 19 -0.05 5.83 5.49
C LEU A 19 -1.22 4.89 5.84
N THR A 20 -1.24 4.33 7.05
CA THR A 20 -2.34 3.48 7.52
C THR A 20 -3.64 4.27 7.57
N MET A 21 -3.63 5.47 8.17
CA MET A 21 -4.79 6.37 8.18
C MET A 21 -5.24 6.74 6.76
N LEU A 22 -4.30 6.94 5.83
CA LEU A 22 -4.61 7.23 4.44
C LEU A 22 -5.26 6.05 3.72
N VAL A 23 -4.84 4.80 3.98
CA VAL A 23 -5.50 3.58 3.47
C VAL A 23 -6.94 3.49 3.98
N LEU A 24 -7.16 3.79 5.27
CA LEU A 24 -8.50 3.83 5.85
C LEU A 24 -9.39 4.85 5.15
N ALA A 25 -8.87 6.07 4.93
CA ALA A 25 -9.58 7.10 4.19
C ALA A 25 -9.83 6.70 2.72
N HIS A 26 -8.88 6.01 2.07
CA HIS A 26 -9.05 5.46 0.73
C HIS A 26 -10.25 4.51 0.65
N HIS A 27 -10.32 3.52 1.55
CA HIS A 27 -11.45 2.60 1.60
C HIS A 27 -12.76 3.28 2.04
N ALA A 28 -12.69 4.28 2.92
CA ALA A 28 -13.85 5.08 3.32
C ALA A 28 -14.49 5.80 2.14
N ALA A 29 -13.70 6.22 1.15
CA ALA A 29 -14.18 6.95 -0.02
C ALA A 29 -14.82 6.05 -1.11
N GLN A 30 -14.63 4.73 -1.07
CA GLN A 30 -14.94 3.85 -2.23
C GLN A 30 -16.37 3.91 -2.72
N PRO A 31 -17.40 3.87 -1.85
CA PRO A 31 -18.79 4.00 -2.29
C PRO A 31 -19.13 5.39 -2.84
N TYR A 32 -18.30 6.41 -2.56
CA TYR A 32 -18.68 7.81 -2.71
C TYR A 32 -17.95 8.52 -3.87
N GLY A 33 -16.91 7.91 -4.44
CA GLY A 33 -16.16 8.46 -5.57
C GLY A 33 -16.41 7.69 -6.87
N PRO A 34 -16.02 8.26 -8.03
CA PRO A 34 -16.03 7.56 -9.32
C PRO A 34 -14.88 6.54 -9.37
N THR A 35 -14.95 5.51 -8.52
CA THR A 35 -13.95 4.45 -8.46
C THR A 35 -14.16 3.46 -9.59
N GLY A 36 -13.06 2.96 -10.16
CA GLY A 36 -13.07 1.66 -10.81
C GLY A 36 -12.86 0.57 -9.77
N GLY A 37 -13.50 -0.58 -9.95
CA GLY A 37 -13.37 -1.74 -9.07
C GLY A 37 -14.66 -2.14 -8.34
N ALA A 38 -14.69 -3.38 -7.84
CA ALA A 38 -15.84 -3.92 -7.12
C ALA A 38 -15.78 -3.53 -5.64
N TRP A 39 -16.89 -3.00 -5.11
CA TRP A 39 -17.06 -2.70 -3.69
C TRP A 39 -18.46 -3.13 -3.24
N PRO A 40 -18.62 -3.72 -2.03
CA PRO A 40 -19.91 -4.26 -1.60
C PRO A 40 -20.97 -3.18 -1.32
N ILE A 41 -20.56 -1.93 -1.07
CA ILE A 41 -21.48 -0.83 -0.79
C ILE A 41 -21.52 0.13 -1.97
N VAL A 42 -22.72 0.42 -2.45
CA VAL A 42 -22.95 1.34 -3.57
C VAL A 42 -23.73 2.55 -3.07
N ASN A 43 -23.29 3.76 -3.45
CA ASN A 43 -24.05 4.99 -3.22
C ASN A 43 -24.62 5.49 -4.55
N SER A 44 -25.82 6.07 -4.52
CA SER A 44 -26.47 6.60 -5.73
C SER A 44 -25.76 7.82 -6.32
N GLU A 45 -25.12 8.61 -5.46
CA GLU A 45 -24.41 9.83 -5.83
C GLU A 45 -22.89 9.67 -5.65
N HIS A 46 -22.12 10.24 -6.56
CA HIS A 46 -20.66 10.25 -6.46
C HIS A 46 -20.09 11.66 -6.48
N ALA A 47 -19.04 11.87 -5.68
CA ALA A 47 -18.26 13.10 -5.68
C ALA A 47 -17.04 12.96 -6.60
N ALA A 48 -17.05 13.67 -7.74
CA ALA A 48 -15.99 13.58 -8.74
C ALA A 48 -14.59 13.91 -8.19
N ILE A 49 -14.48 14.81 -7.19
CA ILE A 49 -13.22 15.16 -6.55
C ILE A 49 -12.53 13.94 -5.89
N LEU A 50 -13.30 12.96 -5.44
CA LEU A 50 -12.74 11.73 -4.86
C LEU A 50 -12.01 10.89 -5.90
N GLY A 51 -12.32 11.01 -7.20
CA GLY A 51 -11.54 10.35 -8.26
C GLY A 51 -10.07 10.82 -8.28
N SER A 52 -9.81 12.08 -7.96
CA SER A 52 -8.45 12.60 -7.76
C SER A 52 -7.80 12.01 -6.53
N PHE A 53 -8.55 11.95 -5.42
CA PHE A 53 -8.09 11.35 -4.17
C PHE A 53 -7.67 9.88 -4.36
N PHE A 54 -8.47 9.08 -5.06
CA PHE A 54 -8.14 7.70 -5.41
C PHE A 54 -6.87 7.59 -6.22
N ALA A 55 -6.78 8.35 -7.31
CA ALA A 55 -5.62 8.30 -8.18
C ALA A 55 -4.33 8.72 -7.47
N ILE A 56 -4.38 9.81 -6.69
CA ILE A 56 -3.22 10.29 -5.92
C ILE A 56 -2.81 9.24 -4.91
N ASN A 57 -3.77 8.65 -4.20
CA ASN A 57 -3.47 7.61 -3.23
C ASN A 57 -2.82 6.40 -3.94
N ALA A 58 -3.46 5.85 -4.97
CA ALA A 58 -2.94 4.71 -5.74
C ALA A 58 -1.52 4.97 -6.27
N ALA A 59 -1.22 6.23 -6.62
CA ALA A 59 0.08 6.63 -7.14
C ALA A 59 1.25 6.46 -6.16
N PHE A 60 1.08 6.40 -4.83
CA PHE A 60 2.25 6.33 -3.95
C PHE A 60 2.13 5.47 -2.70
N PHE A 61 0.98 5.39 -2.02
CA PHE A 61 0.99 4.88 -0.63
C PHE A 61 1.34 3.39 -0.57
N MET A 62 0.81 2.57 -1.49
CA MET A 62 1.17 1.14 -1.56
C MET A 62 2.62 0.96 -1.96
N GLY A 63 3.09 1.71 -2.96
CA GLY A 63 4.50 1.75 -3.35
C GLY A 63 5.43 2.09 -2.17
N LEU A 64 5.07 3.10 -1.37
CA LEU A 64 5.84 3.50 -0.20
C LEU A 64 5.80 2.44 0.91
N PHE A 65 4.68 1.74 1.11
CA PHE A 65 4.64 0.57 2.00
C PHE A 65 5.56 -0.55 1.51
N PHE A 66 5.60 -0.84 0.21
CA PHE A 66 6.54 -1.80 -0.37
C PHE A 66 8.00 -1.36 -0.18
N PHE A 67 8.31 -0.07 -0.38
CA PHE A 67 9.63 0.48 -0.09
C PHE A 67 10.03 0.28 1.38
N ILE A 68 9.15 0.64 2.32
CA ILE A 68 9.41 0.45 3.76
C ILE A 68 9.59 -1.03 4.09
N ALA A 69 8.76 -1.91 3.53
CA ALA A 69 8.89 -3.35 3.72
C ALA A 69 10.21 -3.91 3.15
N GLY A 70 10.64 -3.40 2.00
CA GLY A 70 11.93 -3.69 1.37
C GLY A 70 13.09 -3.25 2.25
N TYR A 71 13.05 -2.03 2.79
CA TYR A 71 14.06 -1.49 3.70
C TYR A 71 14.19 -2.32 4.98
N LEU A 72 13.08 -2.77 5.56
CA LEU A 72 13.08 -3.56 6.80
C LEU A 72 13.41 -5.05 6.59
N THR A 73 13.39 -5.54 5.34
CA THR A 73 13.58 -6.96 5.03
C THR A 73 15.00 -7.44 5.29
N PRO A 74 16.06 -6.80 4.76
CA PRO A 74 17.44 -7.16 5.08
C PRO A 74 17.75 -7.08 6.58
N ILE A 75 17.26 -6.06 7.29
CA ILE A 75 17.41 -5.91 8.76
C ILE A 75 16.90 -7.16 9.47
N ALA A 76 15.67 -7.58 9.13
CA ALA A 76 15.04 -8.72 9.75
C ALA A 76 15.73 -10.04 9.38
N TYR A 77 16.21 -10.16 8.13
CA TYR A 77 16.92 -11.33 7.63
C TYR A 77 18.29 -11.49 8.28
N GLU A 78 19.11 -10.44 8.30
CA GLU A 78 20.47 -10.44 8.87
C GLU A 78 20.47 -10.78 10.36
N ARG A 79 19.48 -10.27 11.11
CA ARG A 79 19.35 -10.55 12.53
C ARG A 79 18.92 -11.98 12.86
N LYS A 80 18.18 -12.65 11.96
CA LYS A 80 17.51 -13.93 12.26
C LYS A 80 18.02 -15.13 11.46
N GLY A 81 18.67 -14.89 10.32
CA GLY A 81 18.93 -15.91 9.31
C GLY A 81 17.66 -16.36 8.56
N ALA A 82 17.84 -17.08 7.46
CA ALA A 82 16.76 -17.40 6.50
C ALA A 82 15.56 -18.12 7.13
N ARG A 83 15.80 -19.24 7.84
CA ARG A 83 14.72 -20.06 8.42
C ARG A 83 13.87 -19.28 9.42
N ARG A 84 14.51 -18.64 10.41
CA ARG A 84 13.79 -17.90 11.46
C ARG A 84 13.16 -16.61 10.93
N PHE A 85 13.76 -15.97 9.93
CA PHE A 85 13.15 -14.86 9.20
C PHE A 85 11.83 -15.30 8.54
N LEU A 86 11.86 -16.38 7.75
CA LEU A 86 10.68 -16.87 7.04
C LEU A 86 9.58 -17.32 8.01
N LEU A 87 9.92 -18.09 9.05
CA LEU A 87 8.96 -18.51 10.07
C LEU A 87 8.32 -17.30 10.77
N THR A 88 9.12 -16.29 11.15
CA THR A 88 8.53 -15.09 11.78
C THR A 88 7.64 -14.31 10.80
N ARG A 89 8.01 -14.25 9.52
CA ARG A 89 7.21 -13.58 8.49
C ARG A 89 5.89 -14.32 8.28
N PHE A 90 5.91 -15.64 8.18
CA PHE A 90 4.71 -16.46 8.06
C PHE A 90 3.81 -16.32 9.29
N GLN A 91 4.37 -16.37 10.49
CA GLN A 91 3.59 -16.16 11.72
C GLN A 91 2.93 -14.79 11.76
N ARG A 92 3.65 -13.74 11.35
CA ARG A 92 3.13 -12.37 11.42
C ARG A 92 2.20 -11.99 10.29
N LEU A 93 2.38 -12.57 9.10
CA LEU A 93 1.67 -12.16 7.88
C LEU A 93 0.77 -13.28 7.33
N GLY A 94 1.28 -14.52 7.30
CA GLY A 94 0.57 -15.68 6.78
C GLY A 94 -0.56 -16.16 7.68
N ILE A 95 -0.34 -16.26 9.00
CA ILE A 95 -1.40 -16.66 9.94
C ILE A 95 -2.58 -15.67 9.89
N PRO A 96 -2.36 -14.33 9.99
CA PRO A 96 -3.48 -13.39 9.85
C PRO A 96 -4.14 -13.46 8.47
N LEU A 97 -3.36 -13.56 7.39
CA LEU A 97 -3.91 -13.71 6.04
C LEU A 97 -4.87 -14.90 5.94
N ILE A 98 -4.43 -16.09 6.38
CA ILE A 98 -5.23 -17.32 6.34
C ILE A 98 -6.48 -17.18 7.22
N PHE A 99 -6.32 -16.68 8.44
CA PHE A 99 -7.44 -16.50 9.38
C PHE A 99 -8.50 -15.57 8.79
N PHE A 100 -8.11 -14.40 8.29
CA PHE A 100 -9.08 -13.46 7.72
C PHE A 100 -9.72 -14.00 6.45
N SER A 101 -8.94 -14.58 5.53
CA SER A 101 -9.45 -15.13 4.27
C SER A 101 -10.42 -16.30 4.43
N LEU A 102 -10.21 -17.17 5.42
CA LEU A 102 -11.00 -18.39 5.59
C LEU A 102 -12.07 -18.31 6.68
N VAL A 103 -11.88 -17.45 7.69
CA VAL A 103 -12.77 -17.38 8.86
C VAL A 103 -13.56 -16.08 8.90
N VAL A 104 -12.93 -14.94 8.56
CA VAL A 104 -13.54 -13.62 8.77
C VAL A 104 -14.29 -13.12 7.53
N PHE A 105 -13.65 -13.13 6.36
CA PHE A 105 -14.27 -12.61 5.14
C PHE A 105 -15.47 -13.42 4.64
N PRO A 106 -15.49 -14.77 4.69
CA PRO A 106 -16.62 -15.52 4.15
C PRO A 106 -17.98 -15.18 4.79
N PRO A 107 -18.15 -15.16 6.14
CA PRO A 107 -19.44 -14.78 6.73
C PRO A 107 -19.80 -13.31 6.50
N VAL A 108 -18.81 -12.42 6.44
CA VAL A 108 -19.04 -10.99 6.17
C VAL A 108 -19.53 -10.79 4.74
N LEU A 109 -18.89 -11.43 3.76
CA LEU A 109 -19.32 -11.34 2.36
C LEU A 109 -20.69 -11.99 2.15
N HIS A 110 -20.94 -13.15 2.76
CA HIS A 110 -22.26 -13.79 2.72
C HIS A 110 -23.37 -12.84 3.18
N HIS A 111 -23.17 -12.21 4.33
CA HIS A 111 -24.12 -11.24 4.88
C HIS A 111 -24.36 -10.03 3.96
N LEU A 112 -23.31 -9.55 3.28
CA LEU A 112 -23.37 -8.35 2.46
C LEU A 112 -23.90 -8.61 1.04
N THR A 113 -23.63 -9.78 0.45
CA THR A 113 -23.87 -10.00 -0.99
C THR A 113 -24.86 -11.12 -1.30
N ALA A 114 -25.06 -12.07 -0.38
CA ALA A 114 -25.98 -13.20 -0.59
C ALA A 114 -26.75 -13.58 0.69
N PRO A 115 -27.40 -12.61 1.39
CA PRO A 115 -28.04 -12.87 2.68
C PRO A 115 -29.24 -13.83 2.59
N SER A 116 -29.83 -14.00 1.40
CA SER A 116 -30.93 -14.93 1.14
C SER A 116 -30.48 -16.38 1.00
N ASP A 117 -29.21 -16.63 0.68
CA ASP A 117 -28.69 -17.97 0.46
C ASP A 117 -28.30 -18.62 1.79
N SER A 118 -28.33 -19.96 1.86
CA SER A 118 -27.68 -20.65 2.98
C SER A 118 -26.17 -20.40 2.93
N PHE A 119 -25.52 -20.26 4.10
CA PHE A 119 -24.07 -20.04 4.17
C PHE A 119 -23.28 -21.14 3.44
N LEU A 120 -23.73 -22.40 3.50
CA LEU A 120 -23.09 -23.50 2.81
C LEU A 120 -23.21 -23.38 1.28
N THR A 121 -24.36 -22.96 0.78
CA THR A 121 -24.58 -22.68 -0.65
C THR A 121 -23.63 -21.59 -1.12
N PHE A 122 -23.55 -20.49 -0.36
CA PHE A 122 -22.65 -19.38 -0.66
C PHE A 122 -21.18 -19.80 -0.72
N ILE A 123 -20.70 -20.57 0.27
CA ILE A 123 -19.31 -21.09 0.28
C ILE A 123 -19.05 -21.97 -0.94
N ARG A 124 -19.98 -22.88 -1.26
CA ARG A 124 -19.83 -23.79 -2.39
C ARG A 124 -19.73 -23.03 -3.73
N GLN A 125 -20.57 -22.03 -3.92
CA GLN A 125 -20.63 -21.26 -5.16
C GLN A 125 -19.50 -20.22 -5.28
N THR A 126 -19.11 -19.61 -4.17
CA THR A 126 -18.15 -18.49 -4.19
C THR A 126 -16.70 -18.94 -4.05
N TYR A 127 -16.43 -19.99 -3.25
CA TYR A 127 -15.08 -20.39 -2.87
C TYR A 127 -14.63 -21.76 -3.37
N ILE A 128 -15.56 -22.67 -3.73
CA ILE A 128 -15.22 -24.06 -4.13
C ILE A 128 -15.41 -24.28 -5.64
N HIS A 129 -16.49 -23.75 -6.22
CA HIS A 129 -16.81 -23.89 -7.65
C HIS A 129 -17.06 -22.52 -8.29
N PRO A 130 -16.01 -21.69 -8.52
CA PRO A 130 -14.60 -22.05 -8.65
C PRO A 130 -13.81 -22.04 -7.34
N LEU A 131 -12.65 -22.73 -7.31
CA LEU A 131 -11.72 -22.65 -6.19
C LEU A 131 -11.08 -21.26 -6.16
N LYS A 132 -11.59 -20.38 -5.31
CA LYS A 132 -11.14 -18.98 -5.19
C LYS A 132 -11.18 -18.54 -3.75
N ILE A 133 -10.03 -18.15 -3.20
CA ILE A 133 -9.93 -17.59 -1.85
C ILE A 133 -9.89 -16.08 -1.93
N GLU A 134 -10.84 -15.43 -1.28
CA GLU A 134 -10.85 -13.97 -1.17
C GLU A 134 -9.80 -13.50 -0.16
N VAL A 135 -8.94 -12.59 -0.59
CA VAL A 135 -7.94 -11.95 0.27
C VAL A 135 -8.25 -10.48 0.50
N ALA A 136 -9.19 -9.89 -0.25
CA ALA A 136 -9.60 -8.49 -0.16
C ALA A 136 -8.37 -7.56 -0.06
N HIS A 137 -8.36 -6.61 0.88
CA HIS A 137 -7.24 -5.69 1.11
C HIS A 137 -5.94 -6.35 1.59
N LEU A 138 -5.96 -7.63 1.96
CA LEU A 138 -4.81 -8.40 2.46
C LEU A 138 -3.89 -8.91 1.34
N TRP A 139 -4.21 -8.64 0.07
CA TRP A 139 -3.34 -8.93 -1.08
C TRP A 139 -1.90 -8.45 -0.87
N PHE A 140 -1.72 -7.32 -0.17
CA PHE A 140 -0.41 -6.77 0.17
C PHE A 140 0.43 -7.71 1.04
N LEU A 141 -0.15 -8.40 2.04
CA LEU A 141 0.61 -9.34 2.87
C LEU A 141 1.07 -10.55 2.06
N LEU A 142 0.23 -11.01 1.13
CA LEU A 142 0.58 -12.10 0.25
C LEU A 142 1.77 -11.72 -0.63
N HIS A 143 1.78 -10.50 -1.18
CA HIS A 143 2.95 -9.97 -1.90
C HIS A 143 4.19 -9.89 -1.00
N LEU A 144 4.06 -9.43 0.25
CA LEU A 144 5.18 -9.39 1.19
C LEU A 144 5.76 -10.78 1.50
N LEU A 145 4.94 -11.83 1.56
CA LEU A 145 5.39 -13.20 1.71
C LEU A 145 6.16 -13.68 0.47
N VAL A 146 5.63 -13.41 -0.72
CA VAL A 146 6.30 -13.73 -2.00
C VAL A 146 7.63 -12.97 -2.13
N TYR A 147 7.65 -11.68 -1.80
CA TYR A 147 8.85 -10.85 -1.86
C TYR A 147 9.89 -11.28 -0.82
N ALA A 148 9.45 -11.72 0.37
CA ALA A 148 10.34 -12.31 1.36
C ALA A 148 11.00 -13.60 0.85
N LEU A 149 10.26 -14.48 0.17
CA LEU A 149 10.82 -15.66 -0.48
C LEU A 149 11.80 -15.28 -1.59
N GLY A 150 11.41 -14.36 -2.48
CA GLY A 150 12.28 -13.84 -3.54
C GLY A 150 13.59 -13.27 -2.99
N TYR A 151 13.53 -12.52 -1.89
CA TYR A 151 14.72 -11.99 -1.23
C TYR A 151 15.61 -13.09 -0.63
N ILE A 152 15.04 -14.14 -0.03
CA ILE A 152 15.83 -15.29 0.46
C ILE A 152 16.53 -16.00 -0.70
N LEU A 153 15.81 -16.27 -1.80
CA LEU A 153 16.37 -16.90 -3.00
C LEU A 153 17.52 -16.06 -3.58
N TRP A 154 17.32 -14.75 -3.69
CA TRP A 154 18.35 -13.81 -4.08
C TRP A 154 19.58 -13.88 -3.17
N GLN A 155 19.40 -13.86 -1.85
CA GLN A 155 20.49 -13.97 -0.88
C GLN A 155 21.24 -15.30 -1.00
N GLN A 156 20.55 -16.41 -1.27
CA GLN A 156 21.18 -17.72 -1.47
C GLN A 156 22.03 -17.76 -2.75
N VAL A 157 21.51 -17.21 -3.85
CA VAL A 157 22.24 -17.12 -5.12
C VAL A 157 23.46 -16.20 -4.98
N MET A 158 23.27 -15.02 -4.37
CA MET A 158 24.35 -14.06 -4.18
C MET A 158 25.40 -14.52 -3.16
N ARG A 159 25.03 -15.24 -2.10
CA ARG A 159 26.01 -15.83 -1.17
C ARG A 159 26.88 -16.87 -1.86
N ARG A 160 26.30 -17.72 -2.71
CA ARG A 160 27.07 -18.68 -3.53
C ARG A 160 28.04 -17.97 -4.50
N ARG A 161 27.67 -16.78 -4.98
CA ARG A 161 28.54 -15.94 -5.84
C ARG A 161 29.58 -15.16 -5.04
N ALA A 162 29.25 -14.69 -3.84
CA ALA A 162 30.16 -13.94 -2.96
C ALA A 162 31.24 -14.83 -2.35
N THR A 163 30.98 -16.13 -2.12
CA THR A 163 32.04 -17.11 -1.82
C THR A 163 32.99 -17.34 -2.98
N ALA A 164 32.67 -16.88 -4.19
CA ALA A 164 33.54 -16.89 -5.37
C ALA A 164 34.11 -15.50 -5.71
N SER A 165 33.72 -14.44 -5.00
CA SER A 165 34.19 -13.06 -5.22
C SER A 165 34.00 -12.24 -3.94
N GLU A 166 35.03 -12.19 -3.10
CA GLU A 166 35.09 -11.28 -1.96
C GLU A 166 35.19 -9.83 -2.45
N ALA A 167 34.15 -9.03 -2.20
CA ALA A 167 34.29 -7.61 -1.87
C ALA A 167 32.94 -7.11 -1.36
N MET A 168 32.90 -6.70 -0.09
CA MET A 168 31.93 -5.74 0.39
C MET A 168 32.05 -4.49 -0.50
N GLY A 169 31.16 -4.38 -1.48
CA GLY A 169 31.21 -3.36 -2.53
C GLY A 169 31.22 -1.94 -1.95
N ALA A 170 31.96 -1.08 -2.63
CA ALA A 170 32.13 0.34 -2.32
C ALA A 170 30.81 1.04 -1.93
N PRO A 171 30.85 2.07 -1.06
CA PRO A 171 29.66 2.83 -0.70
C PRO A 171 28.99 3.42 -1.96
N TRP A 172 27.76 2.99 -2.26
CA TRP A 172 26.98 3.59 -3.33
C TRP A 172 26.40 4.92 -2.84
N PRO A 173 26.68 6.06 -3.51
CA PRO A 173 26.19 7.36 -3.10
C PRO A 173 24.65 7.43 -3.12
N VAL A 174 24.10 8.43 -2.42
CA VAL A 174 22.68 8.75 -2.57
C VAL A 174 22.38 9.09 -4.04
N PRO A 175 21.26 8.63 -4.62
CA PRO A 175 20.89 8.93 -6.00
C PRO A 175 20.84 10.44 -6.25
N SER A 176 21.49 10.90 -7.32
CA SER A 176 21.42 12.30 -7.75
C SER A 176 20.03 12.65 -8.30
N HIS A 177 19.74 13.94 -8.50
CA HIS A 177 18.51 14.35 -9.19
C HIS A 177 18.36 13.70 -10.57
N GLN A 178 19.46 13.54 -11.31
CA GLN A 178 19.47 12.89 -12.63
C GLN A 178 19.14 11.40 -12.52
N THR A 179 19.69 10.70 -11.53
CA THR A 179 19.38 9.28 -11.28
C THR A 179 17.91 9.09 -10.90
N ILE A 180 17.37 9.98 -10.07
CA ILE A 180 15.95 9.94 -9.68
C ILE A 180 15.05 10.24 -10.89
N LEU A 181 15.42 11.20 -11.74
CA LEU A 181 14.70 11.49 -12.98
C LEU A 181 14.76 10.31 -13.96
N ALA A 182 15.93 9.67 -14.12
CA ALA A 182 16.07 8.48 -14.95
C ALA A 182 15.20 7.33 -14.44
N TYR A 183 15.12 7.12 -13.12
CA TYR A 183 14.19 6.16 -12.53
C TYR A 183 12.73 6.52 -12.81
N LEU A 184 12.34 7.78 -12.64
CA LEU A 184 10.99 8.27 -12.92
C LEU A 184 10.60 8.00 -14.39
N LEU A 185 11.48 8.34 -15.34
CA LEU A 185 11.24 8.11 -16.76
C LEU A 185 11.17 6.61 -17.09
N SER A 186 12.05 5.80 -16.48
CA SER A 186 12.03 4.35 -16.65
C SER A 186 10.74 3.74 -16.11
N LEU A 187 10.32 4.15 -14.91
CA LEU A 187 9.08 3.71 -14.30
C LEU A 187 7.87 4.10 -15.16
N THR A 188 7.85 5.33 -15.66
CA THR A 188 6.84 5.82 -16.61
C THR A 188 6.72 4.90 -17.82
N MET A 189 7.84 4.62 -18.48
CA MET A 189 7.84 3.82 -19.70
C MET A 189 7.44 2.37 -19.46
N VAL A 190 8.00 1.73 -18.42
CA VAL A 190 7.66 0.34 -18.07
C VAL A 190 6.19 0.24 -17.69
N THR A 191 5.67 1.15 -16.87
CA THR A 191 4.26 1.18 -16.50
C THR A 191 3.36 1.40 -17.71
N ALA A 192 3.71 2.33 -18.61
CA ALA A 192 2.93 2.58 -19.82
C ALA A 192 2.88 1.36 -20.74
N ILE A 193 4.00 0.65 -20.92
CA ILE A 193 4.08 -0.59 -21.70
C ILE A 193 3.20 -1.67 -21.08
N VAL A 194 3.31 -1.88 -19.77
CA VAL A 194 2.50 -2.87 -19.05
C VAL A 194 1.01 -2.56 -19.16
N ARG A 195 0.65 -1.28 -19.15
CA ARG A 195 -0.75 -0.82 -19.28
C ARG A 195 -1.35 -0.97 -20.67
N ILE A 196 -0.57 -1.34 -21.69
CA ILE A 196 -1.11 -1.69 -23.01
C ILE A 196 -2.07 -2.87 -22.86
N ASP A 197 -1.61 -3.95 -22.21
CA ASP A 197 -2.39 -5.17 -22.00
C ASP A 197 -3.13 -5.16 -20.67
N TYR A 198 -2.60 -4.47 -19.65
CA TYR A 198 -3.15 -4.45 -18.30
C TYR A 198 -3.53 -3.03 -17.89
N PRO A 199 -4.67 -2.50 -18.39
CA PRO A 199 -5.17 -1.20 -17.95
C PRO A 199 -5.41 -1.20 -16.43
N ILE A 200 -5.43 -0.01 -15.85
CA ILE A 200 -5.78 0.21 -14.43
C ILE A 200 -7.10 -0.48 -14.09
N ASP A 201 -7.18 -1.01 -12.86
CA ASP A 201 -8.28 -1.81 -12.31
C ASP A 201 -8.44 -3.20 -12.95
N ARG A 202 -7.55 -3.62 -13.86
CA ARG A 202 -7.49 -5.01 -14.34
C ARG A 202 -6.67 -5.88 -13.39
N TRP A 203 -7.37 -6.55 -12.47
CA TRP A 203 -6.79 -7.53 -11.54
C TRP A 203 -6.70 -8.93 -12.17
N VAL A 204 -5.58 -9.61 -11.95
CA VAL A 204 -5.37 -11.00 -12.38
C VAL A 204 -4.80 -11.86 -11.25
N GLN A 205 -4.96 -13.17 -11.36
CA GLN A 205 -4.31 -14.14 -10.47
C GLN A 205 -2.94 -14.51 -11.04
N LEU A 206 -1.91 -13.71 -10.71
CA LEU A 206 -0.54 -13.98 -11.12
C LEU A 206 -0.09 -15.33 -10.53
N CYS A 207 0.44 -16.21 -11.38
CA CYS A 207 0.78 -17.59 -11.04
C CYS A 207 -0.40 -18.40 -10.43
N GLY A 208 -1.65 -18.01 -10.67
CA GLY A 208 -2.85 -18.71 -10.22
C GLY A 208 -3.25 -18.49 -8.76
N PHE A 209 -2.49 -17.73 -7.97
CA PHE A 209 -2.79 -17.53 -6.54
C PHE A 209 -2.52 -16.11 -6.00
N LEU A 210 -1.78 -15.27 -6.73
CA LEU A 210 -1.39 -13.93 -6.29
C LEU A 210 -2.30 -12.89 -6.97
N PRO A 211 -3.30 -12.31 -6.28
CA PRO A 211 -4.16 -11.29 -6.86
C PRO A 211 -3.36 -10.02 -7.07
N THR A 212 -3.08 -9.68 -8.32
CA THR A 212 -2.19 -8.57 -8.68
C THR A 212 -2.88 -7.66 -9.67
N GLU A 213 -2.89 -6.37 -9.36
CA GLU A 213 -3.14 -5.33 -10.33
C GLU A 213 -1.84 -5.05 -11.11
N ILE A 214 -1.72 -5.66 -12.28
CA ILE A 214 -0.47 -5.65 -13.06
C ILE A 214 -0.09 -4.21 -13.47
N ALA A 215 -1.08 -3.32 -13.62
CA ALA A 215 -0.89 -1.90 -13.94
C ALA A 215 0.02 -1.14 -12.95
N HIS A 216 0.07 -1.52 -11.67
CA HIS A 216 0.93 -0.91 -10.65
C HIS A 216 2.09 -1.83 -10.19
N PHE A 217 2.14 -3.07 -10.69
CA PHE A 217 3.14 -4.05 -10.30
C PHE A 217 4.59 -3.60 -10.52
N PRO A 218 4.96 -2.92 -11.63
CA PRO A 218 6.33 -2.38 -11.81
C PRO A 218 6.74 -1.41 -10.69
N GLN A 219 5.83 -0.56 -10.24
CA GLN A 219 6.05 0.36 -9.13
C GLN A 219 6.28 -0.42 -7.83
N TYR A 220 5.43 -1.39 -7.52
CA TYR A 220 5.49 -2.15 -6.26
C TYR A 220 6.78 -2.96 -6.14
N VAL A 221 7.17 -3.67 -7.20
CA VAL A 221 8.41 -4.46 -7.23
C VAL A 221 9.63 -3.54 -7.15
N SER A 222 9.68 -2.49 -7.99
CA SER A 222 10.84 -1.59 -8.03
C SER A 222 11.04 -0.85 -6.71
N LEU A 223 9.97 -0.38 -6.06
CA LEU A 223 10.07 0.28 -4.76
C LEU A 223 10.48 -0.68 -3.64
N PHE A 224 10.01 -1.93 -3.64
CA PHE A 224 10.53 -2.93 -2.70
C PHE A 224 12.03 -3.15 -2.86
N VAL A 225 12.50 -3.31 -4.11
CA VAL A 225 13.94 -3.46 -4.41
C VAL A 225 14.72 -2.21 -3.99
N LEU A 226 14.24 -1.01 -4.33
CA LEU A 226 14.85 0.24 -3.89
C LEU A 226 14.90 0.37 -2.37
N GLY A 227 13.90 -0.14 -1.65
CA GLY A 227 13.92 -0.24 -0.20
C GLY A 227 15.10 -1.08 0.31
N VAL A 228 15.29 -2.27 -0.28
CA VAL A 228 16.44 -3.15 0.03
C VAL A 228 17.77 -2.44 -0.24
N VAL A 229 17.90 -1.77 -1.39
CA VAL A 229 19.11 -0.99 -1.75
C VAL A 229 19.33 0.17 -0.78
N ALA A 230 18.28 0.91 -0.45
CA ALA A 230 18.33 2.05 0.47
C ALA A 230 18.78 1.63 1.88
N TYR A 231 18.45 0.42 2.33
CA TYR A 231 19.02 -0.12 3.57
C TYR A 231 20.51 -0.42 3.43
N ARG A 232 20.91 -1.15 2.37
CA ARG A 232 22.30 -1.57 2.13
C ARG A 232 23.27 -0.40 2.11
N TYR A 233 22.84 0.71 1.52
CA TYR A 233 23.66 1.93 1.37
C TYR A 233 23.20 3.07 2.29
N ASN A 234 22.36 2.78 3.28
CA ASN A 234 21.94 3.74 4.30
C ASN A 234 21.40 5.08 3.73
N TRP A 235 20.69 5.02 2.59
CA TRP A 235 20.20 6.20 1.88
C TRP A 235 19.23 7.03 2.72
N LEU A 236 18.40 6.40 3.55
CA LEU A 236 17.43 7.13 4.39
C LEU A 236 18.10 8.07 5.40
N LYS A 237 19.30 7.76 5.87
CA LYS A 237 20.05 8.67 6.77
C LYS A 237 20.87 9.70 6.00
N GLN A 238 21.35 9.34 4.81
CA GLN A 238 22.26 10.18 4.02
C GLN A 238 21.56 11.16 3.08
N MET A 239 20.29 10.91 2.71
CA MET A 239 19.56 11.74 1.75
C MET A 239 19.56 13.22 2.17
N PRO A 240 20.07 14.15 1.36
CA PRO A 240 20.09 15.56 1.71
C PRO A 240 18.69 16.13 1.94
N ARG A 241 18.54 16.93 3.00
CA ARG A 241 17.27 17.60 3.33
C ARG A 241 16.71 18.39 2.15
N ARG A 242 17.55 19.22 1.51
CA ARG A 242 17.15 20.06 0.36
C ARG A 242 16.61 19.20 -0.79
N GLN A 243 17.29 18.11 -1.12
CA GLN A 243 16.88 17.19 -2.18
C GLN A 243 15.51 16.57 -1.87
N GLY A 244 15.29 16.11 -0.64
CA GLY A 244 14.00 15.57 -0.21
C GLY A 244 12.85 16.56 -0.32
N PHE A 245 13.04 17.80 0.13
CA PHE A 245 12.01 18.84 0.03
C PHE A 245 11.75 19.32 -1.40
N ILE A 246 12.76 19.30 -2.30
CA ILE A 246 12.54 19.56 -3.73
C ILE A 246 11.62 18.49 -4.32
N TRP A 247 11.88 17.21 -4.08
CA TRP A 247 11.03 16.13 -4.58
C TRP A 247 9.64 16.12 -3.92
N LEU A 248 9.54 16.51 -2.64
CA LEU A 248 8.24 16.75 -2.00
C LEU A 248 7.45 17.83 -2.73
N ALA A 249 8.08 18.97 -3.06
CA ALA A 249 7.44 20.06 -3.78
C ALA A 249 7.01 19.64 -5.19
N ILE A 250 7.84 18.87 -5.91
CA ILE A 250 7.48 18.30 -7.22
C ILE A 250 6.26 17.37 -7.10
N GLY A 251 6.27 16.45 -6.13
CA GLY A 251 5.15 15.53 -5.89
C GLY A 251 3.86 16.26 -5.52
N LEU A 252 3.93 17.24 -4.62
CA LEU A 252 2.79 18.07 -4.23
C LEU A 252 2.30 18.94 -5.40
N GLY A 253 3.20 19.48 -6.21
CA GLY A 253 2.86 20.19 -7.44
C GLY A 253 2.08 19.31 -8.41
N ALA A 254 2.53 18.08 -8.64
CA ALA A 254 1.82 17.10 -9.46
C ALA A 254 0.43 16.74 -8.86
N VAL A 255 0.31 16.63 -7.54
CA VAL A 255 -0.98 16.45 -6.85
C VAL A 255 -1.93 17.63 -7.08
N LEU A 256 -1.45 18.86 -6.91
CA LEU A 256 -2.25 20.07 -7.11
C LEU A 256 -2.71 20.18 -8.57
N LEU A 257 -1.82 19.91 -9.52
CA LEU A 257 -2.20 19.85 -10.94
C LEU A 257 -3.27 18.79 -11.19
N ARG A 258 -3.24 17.64 -10.49
CA ARG A 258 -4.22 16.56 -10.70
C ARG A 258 -5.61 16.93 -10.21
N TYR A 259 -5.70 17.65 -9.08
CA TYR A 259 -6.94 18.24 -8.62
C TYR A 259 -7.40 19.36 -9.54
N GLY A 260 -6.50 20.26 -9.95
CA GLY A 260 -6.78 21.34 -10.90
C GLY A 260 -7.35 20.81 -12.21
N TYR A 261 -6.72 19.81 -12.81
CA TYR A 261 -7.22 19.12 -14.00
C TYR A 261 -8.62 18.53 -13.79
N SER A 262 -8.87 17.85 -12.67
CA SER A 262 -10.18 17.25 -12.39
C SER A 262 -11.29 18.29 -12.24
N ILE A 263 -11.01 19.40 -11.57
CA ILE A 263 -11.96 20.50 -11.36
C ILE A 263 -12.22 21.21 -12.69
N SER A 264 -11.17 21.59 -13.41
CA SER A 264 -11.27 22.27 -14.70
C SER A 264 -11.90 21.40 -15.78
N ARG A 265 -11.65 20.08 -15.81
CA ARG A 265 -12.31 19.19 -16.76
C ARG A 265 -13.83 19.18 -16.57
N ASN A 266 -14.29 19.09 -15.32
CA ASN A 266 -15.71 19.08 -15.01
C ASN A 266 -16.36 20.47 -15.17
N GLY A 267 -15.61 21.55 -14.93
CA GLY A 267 -16.15 22.92 -15.04
C GLY A 267 -16.05 23.52 -16.46
N LEU A 268 -15.01 23.19 -17.22
CA LEU A 268 -14.66 23.80 -18.51
C LEU A 268 -14.73 22.81 -19.69
N MET A 269 -15.24 21.59 -19.48
CA MET A 269 -15.41 20.56 -20.52
C MET A 269 -14.11 20.25 -21.31
N LEU A 270 -12.95 20.26 -20.63
CA LEU A 270 -11.66 19.97 -21.26
C LEU A 270 -11.59 18.52 -21.78
N PRO A 271 -10.84 18.26 -22.88
CA PRO A 271 -10.68 16.92 -23.40
C PRO A 271 -10.00 15.98 -22.39
N ALA A 272 -10.26 14.68 -22.56
CA ALA A 272 -9.59 13.65 -21.78
C ALA A 272 -8.10 13.58 -22.17
N LEU A 273 -7.21 13.94 -21.24
CA LEU A 273 -5.75 13.92 -21.44
C LEU A 273 -5.10 12.69 -20.78
N ILE A 274 -5.89 11.83 -20.14
CA ILE A 274 -5.44 10.66 -19.40
C ILE A 274 -6.31 9.45 -19.76
N ALA A 275 -5.69 8.28 -19.82
CA ALA A 275 -6.35 7.00 -20.05
C ALA A 275 -5.73 5.92 -19.16
N GLY A 276 -6.51 4.92 -18.76
CA GLY A 276 -6.07 3.86 -17.84
C GLY A 276 -5.16 2.80 -18.47
N GLY A 277 -5.06 2.76 -19.81
CA GLY A 277 -4.25 1.79 -20.54
C GLY A 277 -4.55 1.75 -22.04
N GLY A 278 -4.12 0.67 -22.70
CA GLY A 278 -4.22 0.47 -24.15
C GLY A 278 -3.12 1.18 -24.94
N LEU A 279 -3.14 1.01 -26.28
CA LEU A 279 -2.30 1.73 -27.24
C LEU A 279 -2.76 3.19 -27.39
N ASP A 280 -2.70 3.94 -26.29
CA ASP A 280 -3.18 5.30 -26.18
C ASP A 280 -2.09 6.19 -25.56
N TRP A 281 -1.69 7.26 -26.25
CA TRP A 281 -0.68 8.20 -25.75
C TRP A 281 -1.09 8.83 -24.41
N ARG A 282 -2.39 8.94 -24.13
CA ARG A 282 -2.93 9.41 -22.84
C ARG A 282 -2.59 8.47 -21.68
N SER A 283 -2.34 7.18 -21.95
CA SER A 283 -1.83 6.23 -20.96
C SER A 283 -0.39 6.55 -20.55
N VAL A 284 0.44 7.04 -21.48
CA VAL A 284 1.80 7.52 -21.19
C VAL A 284 1.74 8.76 -20.30
N VAL A 285 0.86 9.71 -20.62
CA VAL A 285 0.64 10.92 -19.79
C VAL A 285 0.21 10.53 -18.37
N TRP A 286 -0.75 9.60 -18.26
CA TRP A 286 -1.22 9.13 -16.96
C TRP A 286 -0.10 8.46 -16.16
N SER A 287 0.67 7.59 -16.80
CA SER A 287 1.80 6.88 -16.19
C SER A 287 2.91 7.85 -15.75
N ALA A 288 3.19 8.90 -16.53
CA ALA A 288 4.18 9.92 -16.19
C ALA A 288 3.76 10.76 -14.98
N TRP A 289 2.49 11.15 -14.95
CA TRP A 289 1.91 11.91 -13.85
C TRP A 289 1.95 11.11 -12.55
N GLU A 290 1.49 9.87 -12.61
CA GLU A 290 1.49 8.94 -11.47
C GLU A 290 2.91 8.66 -10.97
N ALA A 291 3.88 8.39 -11.86
CA ALA A 291 5.27 8.19 -11.50
C ALA A 291 5.88 9.45 -10.84
N THR A 292 5.48 10.65 -11.28
CA THR A 292 5.93 11.91 -10.68
C THR A 292 5.40 12.07 -9.25
N ILE A 293 4.11 11.79 -9.03
CA ILE A 293 3.50 11.78 -7.69
C ILE A 293 4.18 10.72 -6.82
N CYS A 294 4.35 9.50 -7.34
CA CYS A 294 5.02 8.39 -6.68
C CYS A 294 6.40 8.78 -6.16
N VAL A 295 7.30 9.14 -7.07
CA VAL A 295 8.71 9.40 -6.77
C VAL A 295 8.83 10.62 -5.86
N GLY A 296 8.10 11.70 -6.19
CA GLY A 296 8.12 12.94 -5.42
C GLY A 296 7.64 12.75 -3.98
N LEU A 297 6.47 12.13 -3.79
CA LEU A 297 5.92 11.91 -2.46
C LEU A 297 6.66 10.83 -1.68
N CYS A 298 7.12 9.74 -2.30
CA CYS A 298 7.89 8.72 -1.58
C CYS A 298 9.17 9.31 -0.97
N ILE A 299 9.97 10.01 -1.79
CA ILE A 299 11.20 10.66 -1.33
C ILE A 299 10.87 11.77 -0.33
N GLY A 300 9.91 12.62 -0.68
CA GLY A 300 9.54 13.80 0.08
C GLY A 300 9.00 13.47 1.47
N LEU A 301 8.10 12.49 1.57
CA LEU A 301 7.51 12.08 2.85
C LEU A 301 8.54 11.38 3.75
N LEU A 302 9.44 10.56 3.19
CA LEU A 302 10.52 9.95 3.97
C LEU A 302 11.41 11.02 4.62
N VAL A 303 11.80 12.04 3.85
CA VAL A 303 12.63 13.15 4.37
C VAL A 303 11.81 14.05 5.30
N LEU A 304 10.56 14.39 4.97
CA LEU A 304 9.69 15.20 5.82
C LEU A 304 9.54 14.57 7.21
N PHE A 305 9.21 13.28 7.28
CA PHE A 305 9.05 12.59 8.55
C PHE A 305 10.39 12.48 9.29
N ARG A 306 11.49 12.20 8.59
CA ARG A 306 12.83 12.18 9.21
C ARG A 306 13.21 13.52 9.85
N GLU A 307 12.91 14.62 9.20
CA GLU A 307 13.32 15.96 9.64
C GLU A 307 12.33 16.62 10.61
N LYS A 308 11.03 16.31 10.49
CA LYS A 308 9.96 17.03 11.20
C LYS A 308 9.12 16.15 12.14
N ILE A 309 9.11 14.84 11.95
CA ILE A 309 8.24 13.91 12.69
C ILE A 309 9.05 12.67 13.13
N ASN A 310 10.22 12.90 13.70
CA ASN A 310 11.16 11.86 14.15
C ASN A 310 11.21 11.70 15.68
N SER A 311 10.12 12.05 16.36
CA SER A 311 9.91 11.79 17.77
C SER A 311 8.51 11.19 17.98
N GLN A 312 8.33 10.50 19.10
CA GLN A 312 7.05 9.90 19.49
C GLN A 312 6.74 10.28 20.92
N ASN A 313 5.53 10.80 21.15
CA ASN A 313 4.91 10.80 22.47
C ASN A 313 4.16 9.47 22.68
N LYS A 314 3.61 9.25 23.88
CA LYS A 314 2.86 8.02 24.21
C LYS A 314 1.71 7.75 23.24
N PHE A 315 1.07 8.80 22.72
CA PHE A 315 -0.03 8.68 21.78
C PHE A 315 0.43 8.19 20.39
N LEU A 316 1.44 8.82 19.80
CA LEU A 316 1.99 8.37 18.50
C LEU A 316 2.61 6.98 18.59
N GLN A 317 3.25 6.65 19.72
CA GLN A 317 3.75 5.29 19.97
C GLN A 317 2.60 4.28 20.01
N MET A 318 1.51 4.59 20.72
CA MET A 318 0.30 3.76 20.74
C MET A 318 -0.26 3.57 19.31
N LEU A 319 -0.35 4.62 18.51
CA LEU A 319 -0.81 4.51 17.11
C LEU A 319 0.14 3.61 16.29
N ALA A 320 1.46 3.82 16.40
CA ALA A 320 2.46 3.05 15.69
C ALA A 320 2.40 1.56 16.03
N ASP A 321 2.25 1.23 17.32
CA ASP A 321 2.18 -0.15 17.79
C ASP A 321 0.87 -0.83 17.32
N ASN A 322 -0.20 -0.07 17.08
CA ASN A 322 -1.50 -0.59 16.63
C ASN A 322 -1.73 -0.56 15.11
N ALA A 323 -0.88 0.12 14.34
CA ALA A 323 -1.08 0.35 12.91
C ALA A 323 -1.24 -0.94 12.09
N TYR A 324 -0.49 -2.00 12.43
CA TYR A 324 -0.61 -3.29 11.73
C TYR A 324 -1.97 -3.96 11.99
N ALA A 325 -2.40 -4.02 13.25
CA ALA A 325 -3.68 -4.60 13.61
C ALA A 325 -4.86 -3.78 13.07
N VAL A 326 -4.75 -2.44 13.03
CA VAL A 326 -5.70 -1.57 12.33
C VAL A 326 -5.80 -1.96 10.86
N TYR A 327 -4.67 -2.10 10.17
CA TYR A 327 -4.65 -2.51 8.77
C TYR A 327 -5.33 -3.89 8.55
N LEU A 328 -5.24 -4.83 9.49
CA LEU A 328 -5.96 -6.11 9.38
C LEU A 328 -7.50 -5.94 9.45
N ILE A 329 -7.99 -5.18 10.43
CA ILE A 329 -9.44 -5.12 10.74
C ILE A 329 -10.20 -4.01 10.01
N HIS A 330 -9.52 -2.99 9.50
CA HIS A 330 -10.18 -1.74 9.14
C HIS A 330 -11.29 -1.90 8.11
N LEU A 331 -11.09 -2.78 7.11
CA LEU A 331 -12.06 -2.99 6.04
C LEU A 331 -13.44 -3.34 6.60
N LEU A 332 -13.49 -4.20 7.63
CA LEU A 332 -14.73 -4.62 8.26
C LEU A 332 -15.46 -3.43 8.89
N LEU A 333 -14.74 -2.66 9.71
CA LEU A 333 -15.30 -1.52 10.43
C LEU A 333 -15.75 -0.42 9.46
N ILE A 334 -14.96 -0.16 8.42
CA ILE A 334 -15.30 0.82 7.39
C ILE A 334 -16.55 0.40 6.60
N ILE A 335 -16.66 -0.86 6.20
CA ILE A 335 -17.84 -1.36 5.48
C ILE A 335 -19.11 -1.23 6.34
N TYR A 336 -19.09 -1.64 7.61
CA TYR A 336 -20.28 -1.52 8.47
C TYR A 336 -20.65 -0.06 8.76
N LEU A 337 -19.67 0.84 8.87
CA LEU A 337 -19.96 2.28 8.93
C LEU A 337 -20.61 2.76 7.63
N GLN A 338 -20.13 2.31 6.47
CA GLN A 338 -20.71 2.65 5.18
C GLN A 338 -22.14 2.12 5.04
N VAL A 339 -22.45 0.91 5.51
CA VAL A 339 -23.82 0.36 5.60
C VAL A 339 -24.72 1.30 6.39
N ALA A 340 -24.26 1.77 7.56
CA ALA A 340 -25.02 2.72 8.38
C ALA A 340 -25.24 4.08 7.68
N MET A 341 -24.34 4.48 6.78
CA MET A 341 -24.48 5.71 6.00
C MET A 341 -25.42 5.57 4.79
N VAL A 342 -25.82 4.36 4.38
CA VAL A 342 -26.64 4.14 3.17
C VAL A 342 -27.96 4.91 3.27
N ALA A 343 -28.67 4.77 4.39
CA ALA A 343 -30.00 5.36 4.60
C ALA A 343 -29.99 6.88 4.88
N LEU A 344 -28.81 7.49 5.11
CA LEU A 344 -28.72 8.91 5.44
C LEU A 344 -28.82 9.77 4.16
N PRO A 345 -29.75 10.75 4.10
CA PRO A 345 -29.95 11.62 2.93
C PRO A 345 -28.96 12.80 2.94
N ILE A 346 -27.67 12.50 3.01
CA ILE A 346 -26.58 13.49 2.97
C ILE A 346 -25.64 13.21 1.80
N GLY A 347 -25.00 14.26 1.28
CA GLY A 347 -24.16 14.13 0.09
C GLY A 347 -22.94 13.20 0.28
N PRO A 348 -22.37 12.66 -0.81
CA PRO A 348 -21.29 11.67 -0.78
C PRO A 348 -20.03 12.16 -0.06
N LEU A 349 -19.68 13.44 -0.16
CA LEU A 349 -18.55 14.03 0.58
C LEU A 349 -18.77 14.04 2.09
N ALA A 350 -20.00 14.30 2.54
CA ALA A 350 -20.34 14.28 3.95
C ALA A 350 -20.27 12.84 4.49
N LYS A 351 -20.80 11.85 3.74
CA LYS A 351 -20.68 10.43 4.10
C LYS A 351 -19.21 10.00 4.19
N PHE A 352 -18.40 10.33 3.18
CA PHE A 352 -16.95 10.08 3.20
C PHE A 352 -16.26 10.69 4.44
N GLY A 353 -16.56 11.96 4.73
CA GLY A 353 -16.01 12.67 5.89
C GLY A 353 -16.37 11.99 7.20
N LEU A 354 -17.65 11.63 7.39
CA LEU A 354 -18.13 10.94 8.60
C LEU A 354 -17.50 9.56 8.77
N VAL A 355 -17.49 8.74 7.70
CA VAL A 355 -16.87 7.40 7.75
C VAL A 355 -15.38 7.49 8.07
N THR A 356 -14.66 8.48 7.52
CA THR A 356 -13.24 8.68 7.80
C THR A 356 -13.00 9.15 9.24
N LEU A 357 -13.73 10.18 9.68
CA LEU A 357 -13.59 10.81 11.00
C LEU A 357 -13.97 9.86 12.14
N ILE A 358 -14.97 8.99 11.93
CA ILE A 358 -15.39 7.98 12.92
C ILE A 358 -14.54 6.72 12.78
N GLY A 359 -14.30 6.26 11.55
CA GLY A 359 -13.66 4.98 11.26
C GLY A 359 -12.21 4.92 11.70
N ILE A 360 -11.43 6.00 11.52
CA ILE A 360 -10.03 6.02 11.97
C ILE A 360 -9.91 5.83 13.49
N PRO A 361 -10.53 6.67 14.36
CA PRO A 361 -10.50 6.47 15.79
C PRO A 361 -11.05 5.12 16.22
N LEU A 362 -12.16 4.67 15.62
CA LEU A 362 -12.79 3.39 15.94
C LEU A 362 -11.83 2.22 15.67
N CYS A 363 -11.16 2.21 14.52
CA CYS A 363 -10.19 1.16 14.19
C CYS A 363 -9.04 1.12 15.20
N PHE A 364 -8.48 2.27 15.57
CA PHE A 364 -7.41 2.34 16.57
C PHE A 364 -7.88 1.89 17.96
N PHE A 365 -9.10 2.27 18.36
CA PHE A 365 -9.70 1.84 19.62
C PHE A 365 -9.93 0.33 19.68
N VAL A 366 -10.53 -0.25 18.63
CA VAL A 366 -10.77 -1.70 18.54
C VAL A 366 -9.44 -2.46 18.53
N SER A 367 -8.46 -2.00 17.74
CA SER A 367 -7.11 -2.58 17.71
C SER A 367 -6.42 -2.57 19.08
N ALA A 368 -6.46 -1.43 19.78
CA ALA A 368 -5.88 -1.30 21.12
C ALA A 368 -6.58 -2.19 22.16
N THR A 369 -7.87 -2.47 21.98
CA THR A 369 -8.65 -3.37 22.84
C THR A 369 -8.34 -4.83 22.53
N LEU A 370 -8.35 -5.23 21.26
CA LEU A 370 -8.07 -6.60 20.83
C LEU A 370 -6.68 -7.08 21.28
N ARG A 371 -5.66 -6.22 21.19
CA ARG A 371 -4.28 -6.58 21.58
C ARG A 371 -4.09 -6.79 23.09
N ARG A 372 -5.08 -6.47 23.93
CA ARG A 372 -5.06 -6.79 25.36
C ARG A 372 -5.24 -8.29 25.62
N PHE A 373 -5.95 -8.99 24.74
CA PHE A 373 -6.18 -10.42 24.87
C PHE A 373 -4.97 -11.24 24.41
N SER A 374 -4.59 -12.26 25.19
CA SER A 374 -3.40 -13.07 24.93
C SER A 374 -3.51 -13.88 23.63
N PHE A 375 -4.68 -14.46 23.35
CA PHE A 375 -4.94 -15.23 22.11
C PHE A 375 -4.86 -14.35 20.86
N ALA A 376 -5.29 -13.09 20.98
CA ALA A 376 -5.30 -12.14 19.88
C ALA A 376 -3.87 -11.78 19.43
N ARG A 377 -2.84 -11.94 20.27
CA ARG A 377 -1.44 -11.63 19.91
C ARG A 377 -0.85 -12.55 18.84
N LEU A 378 -1.46 -13.71 18.58
CA LEU A 378 -1.05 -14.59 17.48
C LEU A 378 -1.48 -14.04 16.12
N VAL A 379 -2.66 -13.42 16.05
CA VAL A 379 -3.26 -12.87 14.83
C VAL A 379 -2.98 -11.37 14.70
N PHE A 380 -2.81 -10.68 15.82
CA PHE A 380 -2.50 -9.25 15.95
C PHE A 380 -1.16 -9.05 16.66
N PRO A 381 -0.04 -9.40 16.00
CA PRO A 381 1.30 -9.41 16.58
C PRO A 381 1.90 -8.04 16.89
#